data_AF-A0A3M1SHF7-F1
#
_entry.id   AF-A0A3M1SHF7-F1
#
_cell.length_a   1.000
_cell.length_b   1.000
_cell.length_c   1.000
_cell.angle_alpha   90.00
_cell.angle_beta   90.00
_cell.angle_gamma   90.00
#
_symmetry.space_group_name_H-M   'P 1'
#
loop_
_entity.id
_entity.type
_entity.pdbx_description
1 polymer ?
#
loop_
_entity_poly.entity_id
_entity_poly.type
_entity_poly.pdbx_seq_one_letter_code
_entity_poly.pdbx_strand_id
1 'polypeptide(L)'
;MLEQKHVPLIVAPEKVKKDEWFDLKVKVGFMKEHPSTPEHWITEIKLILNGRKVAKTEYKVGGVSASEATFRIKLTSDSTLEAVEHCNLHGTWISEPVKVKVY
;
A
#
# COMPACT_ATOMS: atom_id res chain seq x y z
N MET A 1 -5.56 17.21 7.51
CA MET A 1 -4.82 16.52 8.61
C MET A 1 -4.97 15.00 8.55
N LEU A 2 -6.18 14.46 8.33
CA LEU A 2 -6.39 13.01 8.21
C LEU A 2 -5.68 12.44 6.98
N GLU A 3 -5.84 13.07 5.82
CA GLU A 3 -5.16 12.67 4.56
C GLU A 3 -3.66 12.45 4.73
N GLN A 4 -2.96 13.38 5.40
CA GLN A 4 -1.51 13.28 5.66
C GLN A 4 -1.10 12.03 6.45
N LYS A 5 -2.03 11.45 7.21
CA LYS A 5 -1.81 10.24 8.00
C LYS A 5 -2.33 8.98 7.32
N HIS A 6 -3.31 9.07 6.44
CA HIS A 6 -4.07 7.90 5.98
C HIS A 6 -3.84 7.57 4.52
N VAL A 7 -3.60 8.56 3.66
CA VAL A 7 -3.31 8.30 2.24
C VAL A 7 -2.04 7.44 2.15
N PRO A 8 -2.13 6.21 1.60
CA PRO A 8 -0.96 5.36 1.44
C PRO A 8 -0.01 5.94 0.39
N LEU A 9 1.29 5.78 0.63
CA LEU A 9 2.32 5.96 -0.39
C LEU A 9 2.74 4.59 -0.92
N ILE A 10 2.83 4.48 -2.24
CA ILE A 10 3.51 3.36 -2.91
C ILE A 10 4.93 3.81 -3.30
N VAL A 11 5.92 3.03 -2.91
CA VAL A 11 7.30 3.14 -3.37
C VAL A 11 7.60 1.92 -4.24
N ALA A 12 7.75 2.15 -5.55
CA ALA A 12 8.02 1.12 -6.55
C ALA A 12 9.04 1.65 -7.58
N PRO A 13 9.77 0.76 -8.28
CA PRO A 13 10.59 1.17 -9.42
C PRO A 13 9.75 1.79 -10.53
N GLU A 14 10.28 2.80 -11.22
CA GLU A 14 9.61 3.39 -12.40
C GLU A 14 9.52 2.39 -13.57
N LYS A 15 10.50 1.48 -13.67
CA LYS A 15 10.58 0.46 -14.72
C LYS A 15 11.02 -0.88 -14.12
N VAL A 16 10.43 -1.97 -14.62
CA VAL A 16 10.76 -3.35 -14.23
C VAL A 16 10.87 -4.23 -15.46
N LYS A 17 11.63 -5.33 -15.38
CA LYS A 17 11.70 -6.29 -16.47
C LYS A 17 10.43 -7.09 -16.57
N LYS A 18 10.02 -7.40 -17.80
CA LYS A 18 8.90 -8.30 -18.06
C LYS A 18 9.10 -9.64 -17.36
N ASP A 19 8.06 -10.08 -16.66
CA ASP A 19 7.99 -11.38 -15.99
C ASP A 19 9.02 -11.62 -14.87
N GLU A 20 9.78 -10.60 -14.44
CA GLU A 20 10.65 -10.68 -13.28
C GLU A 20 9.95 -10.18 -12.00
N TRP A 21 10.31 -10.80 -10.87
CA TRP A 21 9.80 -10.40 -9.57
C TRP A 21 10.50 -9.13 -9.07
N PHE A 22 9.72 -8.18 -8.57
CA PHE A 22 10.22 -7.02 -7.84
C PHE A 22 9.38 -6.76 -6.60
N ASP A 23 9.98 -6.05 -5.65
CA ASP A 23 9.32 -5.63 -4.42
C ASP A 23 8.82 -4.19 -4.58
N LEU A 24 7.63 -3.92 -4.06
CA LEU A 24 7.09 -2.58 -3.84
C LEU A 24 6.68 -2.44 -2.38
N LYS A 25 6.91 -1.26 -1.82
CA LYS A 25 6.54 -0.95 -0.43
C LYS A 25 5.32 -0.03 -0.42
N VAL A 26 4.35 -0.34 0.43
CA VAL A 26 3.24 0.54 0.77
C VAL A 26 3.43 1.05 2.19
N LYS A 27 3.32 2.36 2.41
CA LYS A 27 3.42 3.00 3.73
C LYS A 27 2.25 3.93 3.99
N VAL A 28 1.56 3.73 5.11
CA VAL A 28 0.54 4.65 5.62
C VAL A 28 1.17 5.57 6.66
N GLY A 29 0.78 6.84 6.69
CA GLY A 29 1.37 7.84 7.59
C GLY A 29 2.77 8.31 7.18
N PHE A 30 3.07 8.32 5.88
CA PHE A 30 4.38 8.72 5.37
C PHE A 30 4.66 10.23 5.49
N MET A 31 3.63 11.09 5.42
CA MET A 31 3.78 12.54 5.64
C MET A 31 3.70 12.90 7.12
N LYS A 32 2.78 12.25 7.84
CA LYS A 32 2.63 12.35 9.28
C LYS A 32 2.28 10.98 9.84
N GLU A 33 2.96 10.57 10.90
CA GLU A 33 2.79 9.25 11.46
C GLU A 33 1.33 8.96 11.85
N HIS A 34 0.83 7.82 11.37
CA HIS A 34 -0.43 7.24 11.81
C HIS A 34 -0.17 6.42 13.08
N PRO A 35 -1.00 6.55 14.12
CA PRO A 35 -0.86 5.72 15.32
C PRO A 35 -0.91 4.22 15.00
N SER A 36 -0.17 3.42 15.76
CA SER A 36 -0.42 1.99 15.88
C SER A 36 -0.51 1.68 17.36
N THR A 37 -1.72 1.75 17.89
CA THR A 37 -2.05 1.37 19.28
C THR A 37 -3.21 0.38 19.26
N PRO A 38 -3.48 -0.35 20.36
CA PRO A 38 -4.63 -1.27 20.44
C PRO A 38 -5.99 -0.62 20.16
N GLU A 39 -6.10 0.70 20.26
CA GLU A 39 -7.33 1.47 20.03
C GLU A 39 -7.39 2.10 18.64
N HIS A 40 -6.24 2.33 17.99
CA HIS A 40 -6.17 3.04 16.72
C HIS A 40 -5.00 2.54 15.85
N TRP A 41 -5.32 1.81 14.79
CA TRP A 41 -4.35 1.25 13.86
C TRP A 41 -4.92 1.02 12.46
N ILE A 42 -4.03 0.82 11.50
CA ILE A 42 -4.38 0.36 10.16
C ILE A 42 -4.63 -1.13 10.21
N THR A 43 -5.82 -1.58 9.84
CA THR A 43 -6.25 -2.98 9.92
C THR A 43 -5.85 -3.81 8.70
N GLU A 44 -5.66 -3.17 7.55
CA GLU A 44 -5.30 -3.85 6.31
C GLU A 44 -4.68 -2.89 5.29
N ILE A 45 -3.88 -3.46 4.38
CA ILE A 45 -3.43 -2.82 3.15
C ILE A 45 -3.68 -3.80 1.99
N LYS A 46 -4.29 -3.31 0.91
CA LYS A 46 -4.57 -4.04 -0.33
C LYS A 46 -3.74 -3.43 -1.46
N LEU A 47 -3.18 -4.29 -2.30
CA LEU A 47 -2.55 -3.88 -3.55
C LEU A 47 -3.54 -4.07 -4.70
N ILE A 48 -3.77 -3.00 -5.44
CA ILE A 48 -4.59 -2.96 -6.65
C ILE A 48 -3.65 -2.85 -7.85
N LEU A 49 -3.84 -3.74 -8.83
CA LEU A 49 -3.12 -3.76 -10.10
C LEU A 49 -4.14 -3.61 -11.21
N ASN A 50 -4.06 -2.53 -11.98
CA ASN A 50 -4.97 -2.23 -13.09
C ASN A 50 -6.46 -2.35 -12.69
N GLY A 51 -6.82 -1.74 -11.55
CA GLY A 51 -8.18 -1.76 -11.00
C GLY A 51 -8.61 -3.08 -10.34
N ARG A 52 -7.73 -4.08 -10.24
CA ARG A 52 -8.02 -5.38 -9.61
C ARG A 52 -7.19 -5.59 -8.36
N LYS A 53 -7.82 -6.01 -7.25
CA LYS A 53 -7.11 -6.42 -6.04
C LYS A 53 -6.32 -7.71 -6.31
N VAL A 54 -5.00 -7.67 -6.14
CA VAL A 54 -4.11 -8.81 -6.39
C VAL A 54 -3.42 -9.34 -5.12
N ALA A 55 -3.29 -8.51 -4.09
CA ALA A 55 -2.72 -8.92 -2.81
C ALA A 55 -3.35 -8.12 -1.67
N LYS A 56 -3.21 -8.65 -0.45
CA LYS A 56 -3.67 -8.01 0.79
C LYS A 56 -2.80 -8.50 1.94
N THR A 57 -2.55 -7.63 2.91
CA THR A 57 -2.13 -8.00 4.26
C THR A 57 -3.14 -7.49 5.29
N GLU A 58 -3.22 -8.17 6.42
CA GLU A 58 -4.08 -7.82 7.55
C GLU A 58 -3.25 -7.62 8.82
N TYR A 59 -3.60 -6.60 9.57
CA TYR A 59 -3.03 -6.26 10.86
C TYR A 59 -4.12 -6.44 11.92
N LYS A 60 -4.09 -7.59 12.60
CA LYS A 60 -5.17 -7.98 13.52
C LYS A 60 -5.22 -7.13 14.79
N VAL A 61 -4.07 -6.61 15.23
CA VAL A 61 -3.93 -5.89 16.50
C VAL A 61 -2.95 -4.72 16.33
N GLY A 62 -3.37 -3.53 16.73
CA GLY A 62 -2.50 -2.36 16.77
C GLY A 62 -1.49 -2.39 17.92
N GLY A 63 -0.40 -1.63 17.80
CA GLY A 63 0.67 -1.61 18.81
C GLY A 63 1.74 -2.70 18.64
N VAL A 64 1.56 -3.60 17.68
CA VAL A 64 2.54 -4.65 17.35
C VAL A 64 3.04 -4.51 15.91
N SER A 65 2.12 -4.24 14.97
CA SER A 65 2.46 -4.08 13.56
C SER A 65 2.63 -2.61 13.18
N ALA A 66 3.60 -2.34 12.32
CA ALA A 66 3.72 -1.07 11.64
C ALA A 66 2.72 -0.98 10.48
N SER A 67 2.25 0.23 10.18
CA SER A 67 1.33 0.51 9.08
C SER A 67 2.01 0.50 7.71
N GLU A 68 2.76 -0.56 7.41
CA GLU A 68 3.55 -0.72 6.19
C GLU A 68 3.63 -2.17 5.72
N ALA A 69 3.59 -2.37 4.40
CA ALA A 69 3.65 -3.68 3.75
C ALA A 69 4.65 -3.67 2.60
N THR A 70 5.34 -4.79 2.38
CA THR A 70 6.09 -5.05 1.15
C THR A 70 5.39 -6.15 0.38
N PHE A 71 5.08 -5.91 -0.89
CA PHE A 71 4.52 -6.90 -1.80
C PHE A 71 5.53 -7.24 -2.89
N ARG A 72 5.70 -8.53 -3.16
CA ARG A 72 6.52 -9.03 -4.26
C ARG A 72 5.62 -9.46 -5.41
N ILE A 73 5.70 -8.77 -6.54
CA ILE A 73 4.87 -9.03 -7.71
C ILE A 73 5.72 -9.12 -8.98
N LYS A 74 5.10 -9.56 -10.08
CA LYS A 74 5.66 -9.48 -11.43
C LYS A 74 4.65 -8.82 -12.36
N LEU A 75 5.15 -8.15 -13.40
CA LEU A 75 4.31 -7.47 -14.40
C LEU A 75 4.64 -7.99 -15.81
N THR A 76 3.59 -8.15 -16.62
CA THR A 76 3.68 -8.60 -18.01
C THR A 76 3.59 -7.46 -19.04
N SER A 77 3.07 -6.30 -18.60
CA SER A 77 2.90 -5.09 -19.38
C SER A 77 2.93 -3.87 -18.47
N ASP A 78 3.13 -2.68 -19.05
CA ASP A 78 2.89 -1.40 -18.38
C ASP A 78 1.62 -1.45 -17.54
N SER A 79 1.72 -1.03 -16.29
CA SER A 79 0.64 -1.20 -15.32
C SER A 79 0.53 0.00 -14.39
N THR A 80 -0.67 0.16 -13.84
CA THR A 80 -0.97 1.11 -12.78
C THR A 80 -1.15 0.35 -11.47
N LEU A 81 -0.47 0.82 -10.43
CA LEU A 81 -0.55 0.33 -9.06
C LEU A 81 -1.28 1.34 -8.19
N GLU A 82 -2.19 0.86 -7.36
CA GLU A 82 -2.83 1.64 -6.30
C GLU A 82 -2.83 0.81 -5.01
N ALA A 83 -2.90 1.49 -3.88
CA ALA A 83 -2.97 0.86 -2.58
C ALA A 83 -4.20 1.37 -1.84
N VAL A 84 -4.93 0.46 -1.23
CA VAL A 84 -6.10 0.76 -0.41
C VAL A 84 -5.82 0.31 1.01
N GLU A 85 -5.86 1.23 1.96
CA GLU A 85 -5.74 0.93 3.38
C GLU A 85 -7.11 1.04 4.06
N HIS A 86 -7.25 0.40 5.22
CA HIS A 86 -8.36 0.67 6.13
C HIS A 86 -7.85 0.92 7.56
N CYS A 87 -8.25 2.06 8.13
CA CYS A 87 -8.08 2.43 9.52
C CYS A 87 -9.33 2.03 10.31
N ASN A 88 -9.14 1.42 11.48
CA ASN A 88 -10.26 0.98 12.32
C ASN A 88 -11.21 2.11 12.74
N LEU A 89 -10.73 3.36 12.82
CA LEU A 89 -11.52 4.53 13.22
C LEU A 89 -11.88 5.47 12.07
N HIS A 90 -11.05 5.54 11.03
CA HIS A 90 -11.17 6.56 9.98
C HIS A 90 -11.51 5.99 8.61
N GLY A 91 -11.84 4.69 8.53
CA GLY A 91 -12.33 4.06 7.32
C GLY A 91 -11.25 3.83 6.28
N THR A 92 -11.64 3.87 5.01
CA THR A 92 -10.79 3.45 3.88
C THR A 92 -10.18 4.65 3.16
N TRP A 93 -8.90 4.54 2.79
CA TRP A 93 -8.22 5.52 1.96
C TRP A 93 -7.48 4.85 0.81
N ILE A 94 -7.34 5.56 -0.31
CA ILE A 94 -6.66 5.10 -1.51
C ILE A 94 -5.46 5.99 -1.81
N SER A 95 -4.38 5.40 -2.33
CA SER A 95 -3.20 6.13 -2.78
C SER A 95 -3.44 6.88 -4.08
N GLU A 96 -2.55 7.82 -4.40
CA GLU A 96 -2.36 8.22 -5.78
C GLU A 96 -1.88 7.02 -6.63
N PRO A 97 -2.28 6.93 -7.91
CA PRO A 97 -1.86 5.84 -8.78
C PRO A 97 -0.39 5.97 -9.19
N VAL A 98 0.37 4.88 -9.08
CA VAL A 98 1.76 4.79 -9.54
C VAL A 98 1.82 3.99 -10.84
N LYS A 99 2.39 4.59 -11.90
CA LYS A 99 2.61 3.90 -13.17
C LYS A 99 3.99 3.25 -13.18
N VAL A 100 4.03 1.95 -13.52
CA VAL A 100 5.28 1.19 -13.69
C VAL A 100 5.37 0.73 -15.13
N LYS A 101 6.51 1.04 -15.76
CA LYS A 101 6.81 0.59 -17.12
C LYS A 101 7.42 -0.80 -17.13
N VAL A 102 7.08 -1.60 -18.13
CA VAL A 102 7.69 -2.91 -18.35
C VAL A 102 8.58 -2.86 -19.59
N TYR A 103 9.82 -3.33 -19.42
CA TYR A 103 10.81 -3.43 -20.50
C TYR A 103 11.29 -4.86 -20.72
#